data_AF-A0A7M3WZ84-F1
#
_entry.id   AF-A0A7M3WZ84-F1
#
_cell.length_a   1.000
_cell.length_b   1.000
_cell.length_c   1.000
_cell.angle_alpha   90.00
_cell.angle_beta   90.00
_cell.angle_gamma   90.00
#
_symmetry.space_group_name_H-M   'P 1'
#
loop_
_entity.id
_entity.type
_entity.pdbx_description
1 polymer ?
#
loop_
_entity_poly.entity_id
_entity_poly.type
_entity_poly.pdbx_seq_one_letter_code
_entity_poly.pdbx_strand_id
1 'polypeptide(L)'
;FVFIDNGAICHAPKKVAHALFHFFDHLSRKEMKEAFDALLTMTEVNPTPKKLAKYYATMTEIYTDFEKKPVGEQSLTRIMMGTVKAAVEHAGATFGEEAFPIIRALMYLDGLVIRTHPDALLIQSMGPFLEEFKTKLEI
;
A
#
# COMPACT_ATOMS: atom_id res chain seq x y z
N PHE A 1 -6.27 18.97 15.24
CA PHE A 1 -7.04 18.75 14.00
C PHE A 1 -8.51 18.56 14.36
N VAL A 2 -9.45 19.02 13.53
CA VAL A 2 -10.89 18.81 13.72
C VAL A 2 -11.43 18.13 12.47
N PHE A 3 -11.98 16.93 12.62
CA PHE A 3 -12.68 16.22 11.56
C PHE A 3 -14.18 16.49 11.72
N ILE A 4 -14.80 17.05 10.69
CA ILE A 4 -16.20 17.53 10.73
C ILE A 4 -17.17 16.63 9.95
N ASP A 5 -16.66 15.82 9.01
CA ASP A 5 -17.45 14.94 8.17
C ASP A 5 -17.01 13.48 8.38
N ASN A 6 -18.00 12.65 8.74
CA ASN A 6 -17.86 11.23 9.02
C ASN A 6 -18.75 10.36 8.11
N GLY A 7 -19.37 10.95 7.07
CA GLY A 7 -20.33 10.27 6.20
C GLY A 7 -19.76 9.12 5.37
N ALA A 8 -18.43 9.03 5.25
CA ALA A 8 -17.71 7.99 4.51
C ALA A 8 -16.90 7.04 5.40
N ILE A 9 -17.14 7.02 6.72
CA ILE A 9 -16.52 6.03 7.61
C ILE A 9 -16.96 4.63 7.17
N CYS A 10 -15.98 3.75 6.98
CA CYS A 10 -16.19 2.36 6.59
C CYS A 10 -15.46 1.42 7.55
N HIS A 11 -15.96 0.19 7.65
CA HIS A 11 -15.24 -0.87 8.32
C HIS A 11 -14.20 -1.49 7.38
N ALA A 12 -13.01 -1.75 7.92
CA ALA A 12 -11.93 -2.44 7.22
C ALA A 12 -11.65 -3.76 7.95
N PRO A 13 -11.64 -4.91 7.26
CA PRO A 13 -11.28 -6.16 7.90
C PRO A 13 -9.84 -6.12 8.41
N LYS A 14 -9.64 -6.64 9.63
CA LYS A 14 -8.31 -6.66 10.28
C LYS A 14 -7.22 -7.25 9.38
N LYS A 15 -7.52 -8.35 8.68
CA LYS A 15 -6.57 -9.01 7.76
C LYS A 15 -6.05 -8.05 6.68
N VAL A 16 -6.97 -7.32 6.05
CA VAL A 16 -6.66 -6.35 4.97
C VAL A 16 -5.89 -5.16 5.55
N ALA A 17 -6.35 -4.62 6.67
CA ALA A 17 -5.70 -3.49 7.35
C ALA A 17 -4.27 -3.84 7.79
N HIS A 18 -4.05 -5.00 8.40
CA HIS A 18 -2.73 -5.44 8.86
C HIS A 18 -1.78 -5.69 7.69
N ALA A 19 -2.23 -6.38 6.65
CA ALA A 19 -1.40 -6.63 5.48
C ALA A 19 -0.94 -5.33 4.80
N LEU A 20 -1.85 -4.36 4.65
CA LEU A 20 -1.50 -3.04 4.10
C LEU A 20 -0.59 -2.25 5.05
N PHE A 21 -0.84 -2.32 6.36
CA PHE A 21 0.03 -1.66 7.35
C PHE A 21 1.46 -2.19 7.25
N HIS A 22 1.66 -3.51 7.32
CA HIS A 22 2.98 -4.12 7.21
C HIS A 22 3.62 -3.87 5.85
N PHE A 23 2.83 -3.88 4.77
CA PHE A 23 3.30 -3.49 3.44
C PHE A 23 3.92 -2.07 3.46
N PHE A 24 3.23 -1.08 4.01
CA PHE A 24 3.75 0.29 4.08
C PHE A 24 4.89 0.45 5.10
N ASP A 25 4.86 -0.26 6.23
CA ASP A 25 5.94 -0.27 7.23
C ASP A 25 7.26 -0.74 6.60
N HIS A 26 7.25 -1.94 5.99
CA HIS A 26 8.41 -2.48 5.28
C HIS A 26 8.85 -1.59 4.11
N LEU A 27 7.91 -1.05 3.33
CA LEU A 27 8.22 -0.16 2.22
C LEU A 27 8.92 1.14 2.71
N SER A 28 8.50 1.69 3.85
CA SER A 28 9.13 2.88 4.46
C SER A 28 10.56 2.62 4.95
N ARG A 29 10.88 1.36 5.28
CA ARG A 29 12.21 0.88 5.71
C ARG A 29 13.07 0.35 4.56
N LYS A 30 12.56 0.39 3.33
CA LYS A 30 13.20 -0.16 2.12
C LYS A 30 13.33 -1.69 2.12
N GLU A 31 12.51 -2.37 2.91
CA GLU A 31 12.43 -3.84 3.01
C GLU A 31 11.48 -4.36 1.92
N MET A 32 11.92 -4.26 0.65
CA MET A 32 11.04 -4.45 -0.52
C MET A 32 10.43 -5.85 -0.59
N LYS A 33 11.21 -6.88 -0.31
CA LYS A 33 10.73 -8.27 -0.39
C LYS A 33 9.68 -8.52 0.68
N GLU A 34 9.95 -8.08 1.90
CA GLU A 34 9.07 -8.19 3.07
C GLU A 34 7.78 -7.40 2.84
N ALA A 35 7.86 -6.22 2.23
CA ALA A 35 6.67 -5.47 1.82
C ALA A 35 5.83 -6.31 0.84
N PHE A 36 6.43 -6.82 -0.22
CA PHE A 36 5.71 -7.63 -1.23
C PHE A 36 5.10 -8.89 -0.60
N ASP A 37 5.82 -9.54 0.31
CA ASP A 37 5.33 -10.70 1.07
C ASP A 37 4.13 -10.34 1.95
N ALA A 38 4.19 -9.19 2.65
CA ALA A 38 3.08 -8.71 3.47
C ALA A 38 1.80 -8.50 2.66
N LEU A 39 1.89 -7.99 1.43
CA LEU A 39 0.73 -7.82 0.55
C LEU A 39 0.09 -9.16 0.17
N LEU A 40 0.89 -10.21 -0.03
CA LEU A 40 0.39 -11.55 -0.34
C LEU A 40 -0.39 -12.18 0.82
N THR A 41 -0.13 -11.75 2.07
CA THR A 41 -0.92 -12.23 3.23
C THR A 41 -2.40 -11.87 3.13
N MET A 42 -2.79 -10.92 2.25
CA MET A 42 -4.19 -10.59 1.99
C MET A 42 -4.96 -11.76 1.35
N THR A 43 -4.28 -12.59 0.57
CA THR A 43 -4.90 -13.74 -0.11
C THR A 43 -4.69 -15.05 0.67
N GLU A 44 -5.60 -15.99 0.49
CA GLU A 44 -5.47 -17.38 0.99
C GLU A 44 -4.73 -18.28 -0.03
N VAL A 45 -4.41 -17.74 -1.21
CA VAL A 45 -3.82 -18.50 -2.31
C VAL A 45 -2.31 -18.51 -2.19
N ASN A 46 -1.72 -19.70 -2.11
CA ASN A 46 -0.28 -19.88 -2.18
C ASN A 46 0.16 -19.97 -3.66
N PRO A 47 0.90 -18.96 -4.19
CA PRO A 47 1.35 -18.98 -5.57
C PRO A 47 2.41 -20.07 -5.79
N THR A 48 2.47 -20.62 -7.00
CA THR A 48 3.59 -21.51 -7.35
C THR A 48 4.91 -20.72 -7.40
N PRO A 49 6.08 -21.36 -7.19
CA PRO A 49 7.36 -20.65 -7.20
C PRO A 49 7.61 -19.83 -8.47
N LYS A 50 7.18 -20.33 -9.64
CA LYS A 50 7.27 -19.61 -10.93
C LYS A 50 6.42 -18.35 -10.96
N LYS A 51 5.21 -18.42 -10.41
CA LYS A 51 4.28 -17.29 -10.30
C LYS A 51 4.79 -16.24 -9.31
N LEU A 52 5.33 -16.70 -8.19
CA LEU A 52 5.93 -15.86 -7.16
C LEU A 52 7.15 -15.09 -7.68
N ALA A 53 8.04 -15.75 -8.43
CA ALA A 53 9.19 -15.09 -9.07
C ALA A 53 8.74 -13.99 -10.03
N LYS A 54 7.69 -14.24 -10.83
CA LYS A 54 7.11 -13.23 -11.72
C LYS A 54 6.51 -12.05 -10.95
N TYR A 55 5.79 -12.34 -9.86
CA TYR A 55 5.24 -11.33 -8.97
C TYR A 55 6.32 -10.38 -8.43
N TYR A 56 7.40 -10.91 -7.86
CA TYR A 56 8.48 -10.06 -7.34
C TYR A 56 9.19 -9.24 -8.42
N ALA A 57 9.41 -9.80 -9.61
CA ALA A 57 10.00 -9.07 -10.71
C ALA A 57 9.15 -7.86 -11.10
N THR A 58 7.84 -8.06 -11.32
CA THR A 58 6.91 -6.98 -11.66
C THR A 58 6.75 -5.96 -10.53
N MET A 59 6.70 -6.41 -9.27
CA MET A 59 6.65 -5.49 -8.13
C MET A 59 7.92 -4.63 -8.04
N THR A 60 9.09 -5.21 -8.26
CA THR A 60 10.36 -4.46 -8.27
C THR A 60 10.36 -3.39 -9.37
N GLU A 61 9.85 -3.71 -10.56
CA GLU A 61 9.69 -2.74 -11.65
C GLU A 61 8.72 -1.61 -11.28
N ILE A 62 7.57 -1.93 -10.68
CA ILE A 62 6.57 -0.94 -10.24
C ILE A 62 7.17 0.06 -9.26
N TYR A 63 7.92 -0.43 -8.27
CA TYR A 63 8.49 0.38 -7.19
C TYR A 63 9.87 0.98 -7.53
N THR A 64 10.37 0.78 -8.76
CA THR A 64 11.63 1.38 -9.22
C THR A 64 11.54 2.90 -9.13
N ASP A 65 12.48 3.50 -8.39
CA ASP A 65 12.60 4.94 -8.12
C ASP A 65 11.41 5.61 -7.42
N PHE A 66 10.43 4.84 -6.93
CA PHE A 66 9.26 5.40 -6.25
C PHE A 66 9.64 6.20 -5.00
N GLU A 67 10.66 5.76 -4.27
CA GLU A 67 11.15 6.47 -3.07
C GLU A 67 11.83 7.81 -3.36
N LYS A 68 12.19 8.08 -4.62
CA LYS A 68 12.97 9.26 -5.04
C LYS A 68 12.13 10.31 -5.74
N LYS A 69 10.88 9.96 -6.09
CA LYS A 69 10.00 10.83 -6.88
C LYS A 69 8.95 11.47 -6.01
N PRO A 70 8.70 12.79 -6.16
CA PRO A 70 7.56 13.43 -5.52
C PRO A 70 6.24 12.82 -5.98
N VAL A 71 5.22 12.90 -5.11
CA VAL A 71 3.88 12.39 -5.44
C VAL A 71 3.25 13.08 -6.65
N GLY A 72 3.63 14.34 -6.93
CA GLY A 72 3.22 15.07 -8.14
C GLY A 72 3.77 14.48 -9.44
N GLU A 73 4.92 13.80 -9.39
CA GLU A 73 5.52 13.12 -10.55
C GLU A 73 5.07 11.66 -10.67
N GLN A 74 4.95 10.96 -9.54
CA GLN A 74 4.54 9.57 -9.47
C GLN A 74 3.51 9.38 -8.37
N SER A 75 2.23 9.33 -8.77
CA SER A 75 1.13 9.19 -7.83
C SER A 75 1.09 7.80 -7.18
N LEU A 76 0.74 7.76 -5.90
CA LEU A 76 0.53 6.49 -5.20
C LEU A 76 -0.60 5.69 -5.85
N THR A 77 -1.63 6.36 -6.38
CA THR A 77 -2.74 5.70 -7.08
C THR A 77 -2.26 4.84 -8.25
N ARG A 78 -1.35 5.36 -9.08
CA ARG A 78 -0.81 4.63 -10.23
C ARG A 78 -0.01 3.40 -9.78
N ILE A 79 0.82 3.58 -8.75
CA ILE A 79 1.62 2.51 -8.14
C ILE A 79 0.73 1.43 -7.53
N MET A 80 -0.29 1.83 -6.77
CA MET A 80 -1.22 0.90 -6.11
C MET A 80 -2.06 0.13 -7.12
N MET A 81 -2.51 0.75 -8.22
CA MET A 81 -3.18 0.01 -9.30
C MET A 81 -2.26 -1.05 -9.92
N GLY A 82 -1.00 -0.71 -10.18
CA GLY A 82 -0.01 -1.67 -10.67
C GLY A 82 0.23 -2.81 -9.67
N THR A 83 0.31 -2.48 -8.38
CA THR A 83 0.51 -3.42 -7.28
C THR A 83 -0.63 -4.43 -7.17
N VAL A 84 -1.88 -3.93 -7.17
CA VAL A 84 -3.08 -4.77 -7.14
C VAL A 84 -3.11 -5.67 -8.38
N LYS A 85 -2.84 -5.11 -9.57
CA LYS A 85 -2.82 -5.89 -10.81
C LYS A 85 -1.77 -7.00 -10.78
N ALA A 86 -0.55 -6.71 -10.34
CA ALA A 86 0.52 -7.71 -10.23
C ALA A 86 0.15 -8.82 -9.23
N ALA A 87 -0.43 -8.45 -8.09
CA ALA A 87 -0.89 -9.42 -7.09
C ALA A 87 -1.99 -10.34 -7.64
N VAL A 88 -3.00 -9.79 -8.35
CA VAL A 88 -4.06 -10.60 -8.99
C VAL A 88 -3.49 -11.48 -10.09
N GLU A 89 -2.77 -10.91 -11.05
CA GLU A 89 -2.37 -11.61 -12.28
C GLU A 89 -1.22 -12.61 -12.07
N HIS A 90 -0.32 -12.34 -11.12
CA HIS A 90 0.90 -13.14 -10.94
C HIS A 90 0.85 -13.99 -9.68
N ALA A 91 0.28 -13.49 -8.59
CA ALA A 91 0.13 -14.28 -7.36
C ALA A 91 -1.24 -14.97 -7.24
N GLY A 92 -2.23 -14.61 -8.07
CA GLY A 92 -3.59 -15.14 -7.95
C GLY A 92 -4.32 -14.57 -6.74
N ALA A 93 -3.90 -13.40 -6.26
CA ALA A 93 -4.49 -12.76 -5.10
C ALA A 93 -5.96 -12.38 -5.37
N THR A 94 -6.79 -12.60 -4.38
CA THR A 94 -8.19 -12.17 -4.37
C THR A 94 -8.34 -11.07 -3.33
N PHE A 95 -8.59 -9.85 -3.81
CA PHE A 95 -8.97 -8.73 -2.95
C PHE A 95 -10.49 -8.80 -2.81
N GLY A 96 -10.98 -9.23 -1.65
CA GLY A 96 -12.42 -9.22 -1.37
C GLY A 96 -12.99 -7.80 -1.48
N GLU A 97 -14.32 -7.68 -1.63
CA GLU A 97 -14.97 -6.37 -1.77
C GLU A 97 -14.62 -5.39 -0.64
N GLU A 98 -14.32 -5.94 0.54
CA GLU A 98 -13.89 -5.24 1.75
C GLU A 98 -12.54 -4.51 1.63
N ALA A 99 -11.70 -4.82 0.63
CA ALA A 99 -10.45 -4.09 0.39
C ALA A 99 -10.67 -2.79 -0.39
N PHE A 100 -11.76 -2.69 -1.17
CA PHE A 100 -12.01 -1.52 -2.02
C PHE A 100 -12.18 -0.21 -1.24
N PRO A 101 -12.88 -0.16 -0.09
CA PRO A 101 -12.98 1.08 0.69
C PRO A 101 -11.61 1.64 1.11
N ILE A 102 -10.67 0.77 1.51
CA ILE A 102 -9.32 1.18 1.92
C ILE A 102 -8.52 1.69 0.72
N ILE A 103 -8.53 0.96 -0.40
CA ILE A 103 -7.85 1.38 -1.62
C ILE A 103 -8.38 2.73 -2.08
N ARG A 104 -9.70 2.92 -2.06
CA ARG A 104 -10.35 4.19 -2.41
C ARG A 104 -9.94 5.33 -1.48
N ALA A 105 -9.88 5.08 -0.17
CA ALA A 105 -9.41 6.07 0.80
C ALA A 105 -7.96 6.50 0.52
N LEU A 106 -7.05 5.55 0.24
CA LEU A 106 -5.67 5.83 -0.14
C LEU A 106 -5.58 6.66 -1.42
N MET A 107 -6.39 6.34 -2.44
CA MET A 107 -6.46 7.13 -3.69
C MET A 107 -6.95 8.56 -3.46
N TYR A 108 -7.94 8.77 -2.58
CA TYR A 108 -8.41 10.12 -2.26
C TYR A 108 -7.35 10.93 -1.51
N LEU A 109 -6.65 10.30 -0.56
CA LEU A 109 -5.54 10.93 0.17
C LEU A 109 -4.41 11.30 -0.79
N ASP A 110 -4.02 10.40 -1.70
CA ASP A 110 -3.04 10.67 -2.76
C ASP A 110 -3.45 11.91 -3.59
N GLY A 111 -4.70 11.96 -4.05
CA GLY A 111 -5.23 13.13 -4.77
C GLY A 111 -5.24 14.43 -3.96
N LEU A 112 -5.38 14.36 -2.63
CA LEU A 112 -5.29 15.52 -1.76
C LEU A 112 -3.83 16.00 -1.62
N VAL A 113 -2.88 15.09 -1.45
CA VAL A 113 -1.45 15.44 -1.33
C VAL A 113 -0.94 16.02 -2.65
N ILE A 114 -1.30 15.45 -3.80
CA ILE A 114 -0.94 15.99 -5.13
C ILE A 114 -1.35 17.47 -5.27
N ARG A 115 -2.51 17.86 -4.73
CA ARG A 115 -3.01 19.25 -4.84
C ARG A 115 -2.42 20.21 -3.82
N THR A 116 -1.95 19.72 -2.68
CA THR A 116 -1.57 20.57 -1.54
C THR A 116 -0.08 20.57 -1.26
N HIS A 117 0.59 19.44 -1.46
CA HIS A 117 2.01 19.22 -1.21
C HIS A 117 2.60 18.27 -2.28
N PRO A 118 2.60 18.66 -3.57
CA PRO A 118 3.03 17.80 -4.69
C PRO A 118 4.49 17.34 -4.58
N ASP A 119 5.33 18.11 -3.89
CA ASP A 119 6.77 17.85 -3.73
C ASP A 119 7.07 16.81 -2.63
N ALA A 120 6.05 16.31 -1.94
CA ALA A 120 6.22 15.34 -0.86
C ALA A 120 6.70 13.97 -1.37
N LEU A 121 7.74 13.43 -0.72
CA LEU A 121 8.13 12.03 -0.84
C LEU A 121 7.27 11.18 0.10
N LEU A 122 6.19 10.61 -0.44
CA LEU A 122 5.09 10.06 0.35
C LEU A 122 5.54 8.94 1.30
N ILE A 123 6.25 7.94 0.79
CA ILE A 123 6.70 6.78 1.58
C ILE A 123 7.66 7.17 2.71
N GLN A 124 8.59 8.09 2.44
CA GLN A 124 9.51 8.58 3.46
C GLN A 124 8.77 9.36 4.54
N SER A 125 7.79 10.18 4.13
CA SER A 125 6.96 10.97 5.05
C SER A 125 6.08 10.10 5.95
N MET A 126 5.70 8.89 5.50
CA MET A 126 4.85 7.97 6.26
C MET A 126 5.58 7.28 7.43
N GLY A 127 6.90 7.07 7.32
CA GLY A 127 7.69 6.27 8.28
C GLY A 127 7.47 6.62 9.76
N PRO A 128 7.61 7.89 10.17
CA PRO A 128 7.41 8.28 11.57
C PRO A 128 6.01 7.95 12.11
N PHE A 129 4.98 8.08 11.28
CA PHE A 129 3.60 7.80 11.66
C PHE A 129 3.32 6.30 11.77
N LEU A 130 3.95 5.50 10.90
CA LEU A 130 3.85 4.03 10.97
C LEU A 130 4.51 3.50 12.26
N GLU A 131 5.66 4.04 12.64
CA GLU A 131 6.32 3.68 13.92
C GLU A 131 5.51 4.11 15.13
N GLU A 132 4.91 5.31 15.10
CA GLU A 132 4.03 5.76 16.16
C GLU A 132 2.81 4.83 16.30
N PHE A 133 2.20 4.44 15.18
CA PHE A 133 1.04 3.54 15.17
C PHE A 133 1.41 2.16 15.73
N LYS A 134 2.53 1.59 15.28
CA LYS A 134 3.09 0.31 15.75
C LYS A 134 3.30 0.30 17.26
N THR A 135 3.97 1.34 17.77
CA THR A 135 4.34 1.44 19.19
C THR A 135 3.13 1.69 20.08
N LYS A 136 2.20 2.57 19.67
CA LYS A 136 1.07 2.98 20.51
C LYS A 136 -0.11 2.01 20.49
N LEU A 137 -0.24 1.22 19.42
CA LEU A 137 -1.33 0.27 19.26
C LEU A 137 -0.90 -1.19 19.46
N GLU A 138 0.37 -1.42 19.80
CA GLU A 138 0.94 -2.75 20.08
C GLU A 138 0.70 -3.75 18.93
N ILE A 139 0.89 -3.31 17.68
CA ILE A 139 0.69 -4.09 16.44
C ILE A 139 2.03 -4.46 15.79
#